data_AF-A0A183LHZ2-F1
#
_entry.id   AF-A0A183LHZ2-F1
#
_cell.length_a   1.000
_cell.length_b   1.000
_cell.length_c   1.000
_cell.angle_alpha   90.00
_cell.angle_beta   90.00
_cell.angle_gamma   90.00
#
_symmetry.space_group_name_H-M   'P 1'
#
loop_
_entity.id
_entity.type
_entity.pdbx_description
1 polymer ?
#
loop_
_entity_poly.entity_id
_entity_poly.type
_entity_poly.pdbx_seq_one_letter_code
_entity_poly.pdbx_strand_id
1 'polypeptide(L)'
;MELKLGELLQPSSRKFKYFKDSCLRKILNIHWPDTISNSLLWERTNQLPAEEEIRKRRWKWIGHTLRKSSNSITRQALTWNPEGKRKRGSPKNTLRRIIEADMKRMNRNWKELERIAQDRVGWRMLVSGLCSFTRSKRRNKAELKKAELEKRVCLMDVDIQGVEKLQKTNINPLCIFIRPRSFAILVS
;
A
#
# COMPACT_ATOMS: atom_id res chain seq x y z
N MET A 1 16.16 -14.56 -6.70
CA MET A 1 15.83 -14.73 -5.26
C MET A 1 15.02 -13.53 -4.78
N GLU A 2 13.69 -13.65 -4.88
CA GLU A 2 12.75 -12.62 -4.42
C GLU A 2 12.69 -12.61 -2.89
N LEU A 3 13.31 -11.60 -2.27
CA LEU A 3 13.14 -11.37 -0.85
C LEU A 3 11.69 -10.93 -0.59
N LYS A 4 10.91 -11.79 0.08
CA LYS A 4 9.57 -11.48 0.58
C LYS A 4 9.65 -10.24 1.49
N LEU A 5 9.24 -9.10 0.93
CA LEU A 5 9.18 -7.77 1.56
C LEU A 5 8.36 -7.70 2.87
N GLY A 6 7.72 -8.79 3.30
CA GLY A 6 7.15 -8.92 4.65
C GLY A 6 8.20 -8.85 5.76
N GLU A 7 9.48 -9.13 5.46
CA GLU A 7 10.58 -9.12 6.43
C GLU A 7 11.32 -7.78 6.54
N LEU A 8 11.03 -6.83 5.64
CA LEU A 8 11.73 -5.54 5.56
C LEU A 8 11.11 -4.44 6.45
N LEU A 9 10.05 -4.75 7.19
CA LEU A 9 9.54 -3.96 8.32
C LEU A 9 9.78 -4.76 9.62
N GLN A 10 11.03 -4.74 10.08
CA GLN A 10 11.54 -5.38 11.29
C GLN A 10 10.86 -4.83 12.58
N PRO A 11 10.98 -5.51 13.74
CA PRO A 11 9.97 -5.93 14.73
C PRO A 11 9.20 -4.86 15.52
N SER A 12 9.48 -3.57 15.35
CA SER A 12 8.76 -2.48 16.04
C SER A 12 7.34 -2.28 15.50
N SER A 13 7.11 -2.51 14.20
CA SER A 13 5.77 -2.52 13.59
C SER A 13 4.90 -3.64 14.14
N ARG A 14 5.49 -4.81 14.43
CA ARG A 14 4.77 -5.96 15.00
C ARG A 14 4.26 -5.64 16.40
N LYS A 15 5.09 -5.07 17.28
CA LYS A 15 4.65 -4.66 18.62
C LYS A 15 3.52 -3.63 18.56
N PHE A 16 3.65 -2.61 17.72
CA PHE A 16 2.60 -1.62 17.52
C PHE A 16 1.31 -2.23 16.95
N LYS A 17 1.44 -3.15 16.00
CA LYS A 17 0.30 -3.91 15.45
C LYS A 17 -0.40 -4.71 16.54
N TYR A 18 0.32 -5.51 17.33
CA TYR A 18 -0.26 -6.28 18.43
C TYR A 18 -0.94 -5.40 19.46
N PHE A 19 -0.33 -4.26 19.80
CA PHE A 19 -0.93 -3.28 20.70
C PHE A 19 -2.24 -2.74 20.13
N LYS A 20 -2.24 -2.28 18.87
CA LYS A 20 -3.44 -1.78 18.19
C LYS A 20 -4.54 -2.84 18.13
N ASP A 21 -4.21 -4.06 17.70
CA ASP A 21 -5.17 -5.16 17.59
C ASP A 21 -5.72 -5.58 18.96
N SER A 22 -4.90 -5.54 20.02
CA SER A 22 -5.33 -5.78 21.41
C SER A 22 -6.31 -4.72 21.90
N CYS A 23 -6.02 -3.44 21.67
CA CYS A 23 -6.95 -2.35 21.98
C CYS A 23 -8.27 -2.49 21.23
N LEU A 24 -8.24 -2.83 19.94
CA LEU A 24 -9.46 -3.01 19.14
C LEU A 24 -10.32 -4.17 19.66
N ARG A 25 -9.69 -5.28 20.08
CA ARG A 25 -10.42 -6.42 20.70
C ARG A 25 -11.09 -6.02 22.01
N LYS A 26 -10.40 -5.24 22.87
CA LYS A 26 -10.96 -4.71 24.12
C LYS A 26 -12.14 -3.76 23.87
N ILE A 27 -12.02 -2.86 22.90
CA ILE A 27 -13.10 -1.90 22.53
C ILE A 27 -14.35 -2.64 22.02
N LEU A 28 -14.16 -3.72 21.26
CA LEU A 28 -15.27 -4.56 20.77
C LEU A 28 -15.75 -5.61 21.79
N ASN A 29 -15.22 -5.58 23.02
CA ASN A 29 -15.55 -6.54 24.08
C ASN A 29 -15.35 -8.02 23.70
N ILE A 30 -14.36 -8.30 22.84
CA ILE A 30 -14.04 -9.65 22.38
C ILE A 30 -13.17 -10.34 23.42
N HIS A 31 -13.70 -11.40 24.03
CA HIS A 31 -13.00 -12.18 25.04
C HIS A 31 -12.27 -13.37 24.41
N TRP A 32 -11.39 -14.00 25.18
CA TRP A 32 -10.60 -15.16 24.73
C TRP A 32 -11.45 -16.32 24.15
N PRO A 33 -12.66 -16.66 24.63
CA PRO A 33 -13.49 -17.68 23.98
C PRO A 33 -13.95 -17.28 22.57
N ASP A 34 -14.05 -15.99 22.27
CA ASP A 34 -14.49 -15.48 20.96
C ASP A 34 -13.31 -15.35 19.99
N THR A 35 -13.04 -16.41 19.24
CA THR A 35 -11.92 -16.42 18.28
C THR A 35 -12.30 -15.70 16.98
N ILE A 36 -11.95 -14.41 16.89
CA ILE A 36 -12.12 -13.59 15.69
C ILE A 36 -10.80 -13.43 14.93
N SER A 37 -10.85 -13.58 13.61
CA SER A 37 -9.72 -13.32 12.70
C SER A 37 -9.38 -11.82 12.65
N ASN A 38 -8.09 -11.48 12.51
CA ASN A 38 -7.68 -10.06 12.44
C ASN A 38 -8.27 -9.33 11.22
N SER A 39 -8.54 -10.03 10.11
CA SER A 39 -9.22 -9.44 8.96
C SER A 39 -10.64 -8.99 9.31
N LEU A 40 -11.40 -9.84 10.01
CA LEU A 40 -12.76 -9.52 10.43
C LEU A 40 -12.79 -8.41 11.48
N LEU A 41 -11.79 -8.38 12.37
CA LEU A 41 -11.61 -7.31 13.36
C LEU A 41 -11.45 -5.92 12.69
N TRP A 42 -10.60 -5.83 11.66
CA TRP A 42 -10.38 -4.57 10.94
C TRP A 42 -11.55 -4.18 10.04
N GLU A 43 -12.25 -5.15 9.46
CA GLU A 43 -13.47 -4.92 8.68
C GLU A 43 -14.58 -4.32 9.55
N ARG A 44 -14.85 -4.92 10.72
CA ARG A 44 -15.87 -4.45 11.67
C ARG A 44 -15.57 -3.05 12.23
N THR A 45 -14.29 -2.70 12.37
CA THR A 45 -13.85 -1.39 12.90
C THR A 45 -13.59 -0.36 11.79
N ASN A 46 -13.70 -0.77 10.51
CA ASN A 46 -13.30 0.01 9.34
C ASN A 46 -11.87 0.60 9.47
N GLN A 47 -10.99 -0.08 10.21
CA GLN A 47 -9.62 0.37 10.47
C GLN A 47 -8.65 -0.17 9.42
N LEU A 48 -7.62 0.61 9.10
CA LEU A 48 -6.52 0.17 8.26
C LEU A 48 -5.47 -0.59 9.09
N PRO A 49 -4.77 -1.57 8.50
CA PRO A 49 -3.61 -2.19 9.12
C PRO A 49 -2.57 -1.14 9.52
N ALA A 50 -1.90 -1.40 10.65
CA ALA A 50 -0.90 -0.51 11.21
C ALA A 50 0.18 -0.08 10.20
N GLU A 51 0.64 -0.98 9.35
CA GLU A 51 1.66 -0.71 8.35
C GLU A 51 1.21 0.28 7.28
N GLU A 52 -0.08 0.24 6.91
CA GLU A 52 -0.66 1.16 5.92
C GLU A 52 -0.85 2.53 6.52
N GLU A 53 -1.27 2.60 7.79
CA GLU A 53 -1.43 3.85 8.50
C GLU A 53 -0.08 4.57 8.70
N ILE A 54 0.95 3.83 9.14
CA ILE A 54 2.32 4.35 9.27
C ILE A 54 2.82 4.85 7.92
N ARG A 55 2.59 4.08 6.84
CA ARG A 55 2.95 4.51 5.48
C ARG A 55 2.23 5.80 5.08
N LYS A 56 0.91 5.89 5.31
CA LYS A 56 0.11 7.08 5.01
C LYS A 56 0.63 8.32 5.74
N ARG A 57 0.89 8.19 7.04
CA ARG A 57 1.43 9.29 7.87
C ARG A 57 2.82 9.72 7.40
N ARG A 58 3.70 8.76 7.09
CA ARG A 58 5.02 9.03 6.53
C ARG A 58 4.93 9.82 5.22
N TRP A 59 4.10 9.38 4.28
CA TRP A 59 3.96 10.08 3.00
C TRP A 59 3.25 11.45 3.14
N LYS A 60 2.33 11.62 4.08
CA LYS A 60 1.83 12.96 4.43
C LYS A 60 2.95 13.88 4.92
N TRP A 61 3.83 13.39 5.79
CA TRP A 61 4.97 14.15 6.30
C TRP A 61 5.97 14.48 5.19
N ILE A 62 6.32 13.53 4.33
CA ILE A 62 7.20 13.75 3.17
C ILE A 62 6.65 14.85 2.27
N GLY A 63 5.35 14.85 1.96
CA GLY A 63 4.75 15.90 1.14
C GLY A 63 4.76 17.27 1.82
N HIS A 64 4.65 17.32 3.15
CA HIS A 64 4.84 18.57 3.88
C HIS A 64 6.29 19.06 3.77
N THR A 65 7.27 18.18 3.96
CA THR A 65 8.70 18.49 3.85
C THR A 65 9.09 18.94 2.44
N LEU A 66 8.60 18.26 1.39
CA LEU A 66 8.86 18.59 -0.02
C LEU A 66 8.28 19.95 -0.45
N ARG A 67 7.23 20.42 0.22
CA ARG A 67 6.63 21.74 -0.03
C ARG A 67 7.36 22.90 0.65
N LYS A 68 8.20 22.64 1.65
CA LYS A 68 9.04 23.69 2.26
C LYS A 68 10.05 24.21 1.24
N SER A 69 10.61 25.40 1.43
CA SER A 69 11.65 25.94 0.54
C SER A 69 12.86 24.99 0.42
N SER A 70 13.59 25.09 -0.68
CA SER A 70 14.82 24.33 -0.94
C SER A 70 15.88 24.51 0.17
N ASN A 71 15.89 25.67 0.80
CA ASN A 71 16.85 26.05 1.84
C ASN A 71 16.46 25.52 3.23
N SER A 72 15.31 24.85 3.34
CA SER A 72 14.88 24.26 4.61
C SER A 72 15.77 23.06 4.97
N ILE A 73 16.38 23.10 6.16
CA ILE A 73 17.20 22.02 6.73
C ILE A 73 16.46 20.68 6.67
N THR A 74 15.16 20.68 6.95
CA THR A 74 14.33 19.45 6.91
C THR A 74 14.18 18.88 5.51
N ARG A 75 14.19 19.72 4.46
CA ARG A 75 14.12 19.28 3.06
C ARG A 75 15.48 18.75 2.60
N GLN A 76 16.58 19.42 2.96
CA GLN A 76 17.93 18.95 2.69
C GLN A 76 18.22 17.62 3.39
N ALA A 77 17.80 17.48 4.65
CA ALA A 77 17.95 16.24 5.42
C ALA A 77 17.19 15.05 4.82
N LEU A 78 16.10 15.27 4.09
CA LEU A 78 15.33 14.21 3.43
C LEU A 78 16.14 13.55 2.29
N THR A 79 16.95 14.34 1.59
CA THR A 79 17.78 13.89 0.45
C THR A 79 19.23 13.60 0.84
N TRP A 80 19.64 13.96 2.06
CA TRP A 80 21.02 13.84 2.52
C TRP A 80 21.51 12.39 2.54
N ASN A 81 22.70 12.16 1.96
CA ASN A 81 23.43 10.89 2.05
C ASN A 81 24.64 11.06 2.97
N PRO A 82 24.61 10.59 4.23
CA PRO A 82 25.81 10.63 5.04
C PRO A 82 26.83 9.64 4.48
N GLU A 83 27.98 10.16 4.06
CA GLU A 83 29.13 9.35 3.65
C GLU A 83 29.75 8.67 4.89
N GLY A 84 30.17 7.41 4.74
CA GLY A 84 30.87 6.66 5.79
C GLY A 84 30.34 5.26 6.06
N LYS A 85 31.14 4.48 6.79
CA LYS A 85 30.78 3.11 7.21
C LYS A 85 29.88 3.15 8.43
N ARG A 86 28.83 2.32 8.43
CA ARG A 86 27.90 2.21 9.57
C ARG A 86 28.60 1.59 10.79
N LYS A 87 28.32 2.14 11.98
CA LYS A 87 28.68 1.48 13.24
C LYS A 87 27.97 0.12 13.35
N ARG A 88 28.69 -0.90 13.83
CA ARG A 88 28.14 -2.23 14.16
C ARG A 88 27.00 -2.05 15.18
N GLY A 89 25.86 -2.69 14.94
CA GLY A 89 24.64 -2.57 15.78
C GLY A 89 23.62 -1.50 15.34
N SER A 90 23.91 -0.70 14.31
CA SER A 90 22.94 0.28 13.78
C SER A 90 21.71 -0.40 13.15
N PRO A 91 20.49 0.15 13.30
CA PRO A 91 19.29 -0.39 12.68
C PRO A 91 19.43 -0.58 11.16
N LYS A 92 19.05 -1.76 10.66
CA LYS A 92 19.18 -2.14 9.24
C LYS A 92 18.38 -1.25 8.28
N ASN A 93 17.31 -0.63 8.79
CA ASN A 93 16.34 0.13 8.01
C ASN A 93 16.40 1.62 8.35
N THR A 94 16.86 2.44 7.40
CA THR A 94 16.76 3.90 7.49
C THR A 94 15.50 4.41 6.81
N LEU A 95 15.04 5.61 7.22
CA LEU A 95 13.93 6.30 6.58
C LEU A 95 14.12 6.37 5.05
N ARG A 96 15.34 6.68 4.59
CA ARG A 96 15.68 6.72 3.17
C ARG A 96 15.46 5.39 2.45
N ARG A 97 15.95 4.26 2.99
CA ARG A 97 15.72 2.93 2.38
C ARG A 97 14.25 2.57 2.30
N ILE A 98 13.47 2.96 3.32
CA ILE A 98 12.03 2.73 3.34
C ILE A 98 11.34 3.58 2.26
N ILE A 99 11.75 4.85 2.10
CA ILE A 99 11.23 5.73 1.06
C ILE A 99 11.60 5.22 -0.33
N GLU A 100 12.87 4.86 -0.57
CA GLU A 100 13.34 4.31 -1.84
C GLU A 100 12.59 3.01 -2.22
N ALA A 101 12.32 2.14 -1.25
CA ALA A 101 11.53 0.93 -1.48
C ALA A 101 10.06 1.25 -1.82
N ASP A 102 9.43 2.19 -1.11
CA ASP A 102 8.07 2.66 -1.43
C ASP A 102 8.03 3.37 -2.80
N MET A 103 9.08 4.11 -3.19
CA MET A 103 9.19 4.76 -4.50
C MET A 103 9.34 3.77 -5.65
N LYS A 104 10.18 2.75 -5.48
CA LYS A 104 10.31 1.65 -6.44
C LYS A 104 8.97 0.95 -6.69
N ARG A 105 8.14 0.80 -5.65
CA ARG A 105 6.80 0.22 -5.78
C ARG A 105 5.83 1.10 -6.57
N MET A 106 6.01 2.42 -6.51
CA MET A 106 5.19 3.37 -7.28
C MET A 106 5.70 3.58 -8.70
N ASN A 107 6.90 3.08 -9.02
CA ASN A 107 7.60 3.38 -10.27
C ASN A 107 7.74 4.90 -10.53
N ARG A 108 8.07 5.68 -9.49
CA ARG A 108 8.22 7.14 -9.54
C ARG A 108 9.63 7.57 -9.16
N ASN A 109 10.09 8.66 -9.75
CA ASN A 109 11.37 9.29 -9.41
C ASN A 109 11.18 10.47 -8.42
N TRP A 110 12.29 10.97 -7.87
CA TRP A 110 12.26 12.07 -6.88
C TRP A 110 11.76 13.39 -7.47
N LYS A 111 12.16 13.72 -8.70
CA LYS A 111 11.73 14.95 -9.40
C LYS A 111 10.22 14.99 -9.63
N GLU A 112 9.64 13.84 -9.95
CA GLU A 112 8.21 13.69 -10.18
C GLU A 112 7.42 13.76 -8.86
N LEU A 113 7.92 13.15 -7.78
CA LEU A 113 7.33 13.33 -6.46
C LEU A 113 7.37 14.78 -5.99
N GLU A 114 8.46 15.49 -6.27
CA GLU A 114 8.60 16.90 -5.93
C GLU A 114 7.58 17.77 -6.68
N ARG A 115 7.35 17.50 -7.96
CA ARG A 115 6.28 18.14 -8.75
C ARG A 115 4.90 17.82 -8.20
N ILE A 116 4.59 16.55 -7.96
CA ILE A 116 3.29 16.11 -7.41
C ILE A 116 3.08 16.65 -6.00
N ALA A 117 4.12 16.81 -5.19
CA ALA A 117 4.00 17.34 -3.83
C ALA A 117 3.51 18.79 -3.80
N GLN A 118 3.83 19.59 -4.82
CA GLN A 118 3.32 20.95 -4.95
C GLN A 118 1.82 20.97 -5.25
N ASP A 119 1.35 20.04 -6.10
CA ASP A 119 -0.08 19.83 -6.28
C ASP A 119 -0.68 19.11 -5.06
N ARG A 120 -1.45 19.86 -4.25
CA ARG A 120 -2.09 19.30 -3.06
C ARG A 120 -3.09 18.20 -3.38
N VAL A 121 -3.78 18.30 -4.52
CA VAL A 121 -4.80 17.32 -4.95
C VAL A 121 -4.10 16.07 -5.46
N GLY A 122 -3.14 16.22 -6.39
CA GLY A 122 -2.30 15.15 -6.90
C GLY A 122 -1.55 14.40 -5.78
N TRP A 123 -0.99 15.12 -4.81
CA TRP A 123 -0.36 14.49 -3.64
C TRP A 123 -1.36 13.69 -2.81
N ARG A 124 -2.56 14.24 -2.55
CA ARG A 124 -3.60 13.52 -1.80
C ARG A 124 -4.03 12.24 -2.54
N MET A 125 -4.18 12.30 -3.86
CA MET A 125 -4.50 11.14 -4.70
C MET A 125 -3.41 10.08 -4.65
N LEU A 126 -2.14 10.48 -4.78
CA LEU A 126 -1.00 9.57 -4.69
C LEU A 126 -0.94 8.88 -3.32
N VAL A 127 -1.09 9.63 -2.23
CA VAL A 127 -1.08 9.09 -0.86
C VAL A 127 -2.28 8.17 -0.61
N SER A 128 -3.46 8.49 -1.15
CA SER A 128 -4.64 7.62 -1.05
C SER A 128 -4.48 6.34 -1.88
N GLY A 129 -3.91 6.42 -3.08
CA GLY A 129 -3.60 5.27 -3.93
C GLY A 129 -2.62 4.30 -3.28
N LEU A 130 -1.61 4.83 -2.59
CA LEU A 130 -0.63 4.06 -1.80
C LEU A 130 -1.25 3.17 -0.71
N CYS A 131 -2.35 3.61 -0.11
CA CYS A 131 -3.09 2.83 0.88
C CYS A 131 -4.18 1.94 0.25
N SER A 132 -4.67 2.31 -0.93
CA SER A 132 -5.74 1.59 -1.62
C SER A 132 -5.21 0.36 -2.36
N PHE A 133 -4.00 0.40 -2.91
CA PHE A 133 -3.39 -0.73 -3.65
C PHE A 133 -3.24 -2.00 -2.80
N THR A 134 -2.96 -1.84 -1.50
CA THR A 134 -2.87 -2.98 -0.57
C THR A 134 -4.25 -3.43 -0.09
N ARG A 135 -5.23 -2.53 -0.03
CA ARG A 135 -6.61 -2.84 0.36
C ARG A 135 -7.40 -3.53 -0.76
N SER A 136 -7.29 -3.03 -1.99
CA SER A 136 -7.92 -3.63 -3.18
C SER A 136 -7.38 -5.02 -3.46
N LYS A 137 -6.05 -5.23 -3.40
CA LYS A 137 -5.44 -6.55 -3.58
C LYS A 137 -5.92 -7.58 -2.54
N ARG A 138 -6.21 -7.16 -1.29
CA ARG A 138 -6.78 -8.05 -0.26
C ARG A 138 -8.25 -8.34 -0.50
N ARG A 139 -9.07 -7.33 -0.82
CA ARG A 139 -10.49 -7.52 -1.15
C ARG A 139 -10.66 -8.40 -2.37
N ASN A 140 -9.98 -8.10 -3.48
CA ASN A 140 -10.06 -8.90 -4.70
C ASN A 140 -9.69 -10.36 -4.45
N LYS A 141 -8.68 -10.64 -3.61
CA LYS A 141 -8.32 -12.03 -3.26
C LYS A 141 -9.35 -12.72 -2.36
N ALA A 142 -9.96 -12.01 -1.43
CA ALA A 142 -11.00 -12.56 -0.55
C ALA A 142 -12.32 -12.77 -1.29
N GLU A 143 -12.70 -11.81 -2.14
CA GLU A 143 -13.89 -11.87 -3.01
C GLU A 143 -13.75 -12.97 -4.06
N LEU A 144 -12.56 -13.14 -4.65
CA LEU A 144 -12.25 -14.26 -5.54
C LEU A 144 -12.47 -15.62 -4.87
N LYS A 145 -11.93 -15.80 -3.66
CA LYS A 145 -12.09 -17.05 -2.91
C LYS A 145 -13.54 -17.31 -2.49
N LYS A 146 -14.26 -16.25 -2.13
CA LYS A 146 -15.69 -16.35 -1.78
C LYS A 146 -16.52 -16.73 -3.00
N ALA A 147 -16.26 -16.12 -4.15
CA ALA A 147 -16.95 -16.44 -5.39
C ALA A 147 -16.63 -17.83 -5.93
N GLU A 148 -15.39 -18.30 -5.74
CA GLU A 148 -15.00 -19.68 -6.05
C GLU A 148 -15.78 -20.70 -5.20
N LEU A 149 -15.93 -20.43 -3.89
CA LEU A 149 -16.73 -21.27 -2.99
C LEU A 149 -18.24 -21.22 -3.31
N GLU A 150 -18.76 -20.04 -3.65
CA GLU A 150 -20.16 -19.80 -3.98
C GLU A 150 -20.51 -20.12 -5.44
N LYS A 151 -19.55 -20.60 -6.25
CA LYS A 151 -19.67 -20.83 -7.71
C LYS A 151 -20.26 -19.63 -8.47
N ARG A 152 -19.91 -18.41 -8.06
CA ARG A 152 -20.38 -17.15 -8.66
C ARG A 152 -19.40 -16.66 -9.72
N VAL A 153 -19.95 -16.04 -10.78
CA VAL A 153 -19.16 -15.36 -11.80
C VAL A 153 -18.69 -14.01 -11.26
N CYS A 154 -17.38 -13.80 -11.18
CA CYS A 154 -16.77 -12.51 -10.83
C CYS A 154 -16.45 -11.72 -12.08
N LEU A 155 -17.09 -10.55 -12.23
CA LEU A 155 -16.66 -9.54 -13.19
C LEU A 155 -15.56 -8.70 -12.53
N MET A 156 -14.39 -8.63 -13.17
CA MET A 156 -13.29 -7.79 -12.71
C MET A 156 -12.87 -6.82 -13.81
N ASP A 157 -12.79 -5.55 -13.45
CA ASP A 157 -12.18 -4.52 -14.29
C ASP A 157 -10.66 -4.52 -14.02
N VAL A 158 -9.90 -5.11 -14.95
CA VAL A 158 -8.46 -5.37 -14.80
C VAL A 158 -7.73 -4.93 -16.05
N ASP A 159 -6.57 -4.29 -15.87
CA ASP A 159 -5.65 -3.97 -16.96
C ASP A 159 -4.98 -5.22 -17.55
N ILE A 160 -4.34 -5.06 -18.72
CA ILE A 160 -3.62 -6.14 -19.42
C ILE A 160 -2.62 -6.83 -18.49
N GLN A 161 -1.87 -6.06 -17.70
CA GLN A 161 -0.89 -6.59 -16.75
C GLN A 161 -1.53 -7.40 -15.61
N GLY A 162 -2.74 -7.07 -15.20
CA GLY A 162 -3.47 -7.82 -14.20
C GLY A 162 -4.08 -9.10 -14.77
N VAL A 163 -4.50 -9.13 -16.04
CA VAL A 163 -4.89 -10.36 -16.74
C VAL A 163 -3.72 -11.35 -16.82
N GLU A 164 -2.52 -10.89 -17.19
CA GLU A 164 -1.31 -11.73 -17.20
C GLU A 164 -0.97 -12.32 -15.83
N LYS A 165 -1.26 -11.58 -14.74
CA LYS A 165 -1.06 -12.07 -13.38
C LYS A 165 -2.14 -13.09 -12.98
N LEU A 166 -3.36 -12.96 -13.47
CA LEU A 166 -4.45 -13.92 -13.24
C LEU A 166 -4.20 -15.24 -13.96
N GLN A 167 -3.69 -15.21 -15.19
CA GLN A 167 -3.30 -16.41 -15.94
C GLN A 167 -2.19 -17.22 -15.25
N LYS A 168 -1.37 -16.59 -14.41
CA LYS A 168 -0.34 -17.27 -13.60
C LYS A 168 -0.89 -17.93 -12.34
N THR A 169 -2.19 -17.77 -12.05
CA THR A 169 -2.86 -18.42 -10.92
C THR A 169 -3.64 -19.65 -11.39
N ASN A 170 -4.10 -20.49 -10.47
CA ASN A 170 -4.91 -21.67 -10.78
C ASN A 170 -6.38 -21.35 -11.16
N ILE A 171 -6.69 -20.08 -11.37
CA ILE A 171 -8.00 -19.59 -11.77
C ILE A 171 -8.04 -19.63 -13.30
N ASN A 172 -9.14 -20.09 -13.89
CA ASN A 172 -9.35 -20.09 -15.33
C ASN A 172 -10.23 -18.88 -15.74
N PRO A 173 -9.66 -17.68 -15.97
CA PRO A 173 -10.44 -16.48 -16.25
C PRO A 173 -10.98 -16.45 -17.69
N LEU A 174 -12.26 -16.11 -17.85
CA LEU A 174 -12.82 -15.74 -19.15
C LEU A 174 -12.50 -14.26 -19.44
N CYS A 175 -11.62 -14.02 -20.41
CA CYS A 175 -11.21 -12.66 -20.79
C CYS A 175 -12.08 -12.16 -21.95
N ILE A 176 -12.87 -11.11 -21.72
CA ILE A 176 -13.71 -10.47 -22.75
C ILE A 176 -13.11 -9.11 -23.08
N PHE A 177 -12.64 -8.95 -24.33
CA PHE A 177 -12.16 -7.67 -24.84
C PHE A 177 -13.19 -7.08 -25.81
N ILE A 178 -13.79 -5.95 -25.44
CA ILE A 178 -14.78 -5.26 -26.29
C ILE A 178 -14.03 -4.23 -27.13
N ARG A 179 -13.93 -4.50 -28.44
CA ARG A 179 -13.37 -3.55 -29.41
C ARG A 179 -14.51 -2.78 -30.09
N PRO A 180 -14.64 -1.46 -29.89
CA PRO A 180 -15.65 -0.67 -30.58
C PRO A 180 -15.34 -0.58 -32.09
N ARG A 181 -16.40 -0.49 -32.91
CA ARG A 181 -16.29 -0.42 -34.39
C ARG A 181 -15.70 0.92 -34.87
N SER A 182 -15.96 2.01 -34.15
CA SER A 182 -15.37 3.32 -34.40
C SER A 182 -15.26 4.12 -33.10
N PHE A 183 -14.37 5.10 -33.05
CA PHE A 183 -14.21 5.97 -31.89
C PHE A 183 -15.43 6.87 -31.65
N ALA A 184 -16.20 7.16 -32.71
CA ALA A 184 -17.42 7.97 -32.62
C ALA A 184 -18.46 7.38 -31.64
N ILE A 185 -18.54 6.05 -31.52
CA ILE A 185 -19.48 5.35 -30.64
C ILE A 185 -19.16 5.58 -29.14
N LEU A 186 -17.92 5.93 -28.82
CA LEU A 186 -17.50 6.17 -27.44
C LEU A 186 -17.70 7.63 -26.99
N VAL A 187 -17.99 8.54 -27.92
CA VAL A 187 -18.02 9.99 -27.71
C VAL A 187 -19.40 10.61 -27.96
N SER A 188 -20.31 9.86 -28.59
CA SER A 188 -21.74 10.16 -28.71
C SER A 188 -22.49 9.91 -27.41
#